data_AF-A0A834QR45-F1
#
_entry.id   AF-A0A834QR45-F1
#
_cell.length_a   1.000
_cell.length_b   1.000
_cell.length_c   1.000
_cell.angle_alpha   90.00
_cell.angle_beta   90.00
_cell.angle_gamma   90.00
#
_symmetry.space_group_name_H-M   'P 1'
#
loop_
_entity.id
_entity.type
_entity.pdbx_description
1 polymer ?
#
loop_
_entity_poly.entity_id
_entity_poly.type
_entity_poly.pdbx_seq_one_letter_code
_entity_poly.pdbx_strand_id
1 'polypeptide(L)'
;MLWKQLEVLKDHWGQLKLGDQDISSASFHKQYSELYEADILYPSMKAIARQMGKEDEFERLIINSQSILPPKGASEIEIKTQQLQKLLENIEIHMIQEVLRKVNKEMTLVLSEKSKKESTLPTDLWKHQVMKENFSVARPQIVEKFIQKLMENYQDSGPEITFRKDHLEACLLSLGCDVMARERSNFETYSMCYEHVLQHTRQKLCQKEQELEVLQRSQVPPEDHADQVAELSHDMIMEITALRAQLTDLEEENINLKKQIKEEVQEEYEALVQALFMTCLHRKEKLNENWLNLTQKVCELISEVRTEGITNMKELRKKWGSARPDEGIKENVAKESIRSKKECLRIKLMAEQEAGLFRQQLLALRQALASAQADNAKMRKRQDDQVSELQTLLLPLLERSLQS
;
A
#
# COMPACT_ATOMS: atom_id res chain seq x y z
N MET A 1 29.04 -12.23 -9.58
CA MET A 1 28.08 -11.53 -8.70
C MET A 1 28.38 -11.79 -7.22
N LEU A 2 28.41 -13.05 -6.76
CA LEU A 2 28.69 -13.43 -5.36
C LEU A 2 29.94 -12.81 -4.74
N TRP A 3 31.05 -12.73 -5.49
CA TRP A 3 32.28 -12.12 -4.99
C TRP A 3 32.14 -10.63 -4.66
N LYS A 4 31.41 -9.87 -5.50
CA LYS A 4 31.15 -8.45 -5.24
C LYS A 4 30.28 -8.26 -3.98
N GLN A 5 29.29 -9.14 -3.78
CA GLN A 5 28.43 -9.10 -2.59
C GLN A 5 29.21 -9.43 -1.32
N LEU A 6 30.11 -10.43 -1.39
CA LEU A 6 30.96 -10.80 -0.27
C LEU A 6 31.86 -9.63 0.14
N GLU A 7 32.50 -8.95 -0.82
CA GLU A 7 33.43 -7.86 -0.50
C GLU A 7 32.72 -6.63 0.10
N VAL A 8 31.52 -6.29 -0.40
CA VAL A 8 30.70 -5.20 0.15
C VAL A 8 30.26 -5.49 1.58
N LEU A 9 29.80 -6.73 1.84
CA LEU A 9 29.35 -7.10 3.18
C LEU A 9 30.51 -7.25 4.16
N LYS A 10 31.69 -7.67 3.68
CA LYS A 10 32.94 -7.68 4.45
C LYS A 10 33.34 -6.30 4.92
N ASP A 11 33.24 -5.30 4.03
CA ASP A 11 33.55 -3.91 4.35
C ASP A 11 32.56 -3.35 5.37
N HIS A 12 31.26 -3.52 5.12
CA HIS A 12 30.21 -3.07 6.04
C HIS A 12 30.29 -3.74 7.42
N TRP A 13 30.50 -5.07 7.47
CA TRP A 13 30.70 -5.79 8.72
C TRP A 13 31.94 -5.30 9.48
N GLY A 14 33.02 -4.97 8.75
CA GLY A 14 34.23 -4.37 9.33
C GLY A 14 33.97 -3.04 9.99
N GLN A 15 33.26 -2.14 9.30
CA GLN A 15 32.85 -0.83 9.83
C GLN A 15 31.99 -0.97 11.09
N LEU A 16 31.02 -1.92 11.10
CA LEU A 16 30.17 -2.16 12.27
C LEU A 16 30.95 -2.68 13.49
N LYS A 17 31.95 -3.53 13.30
CA LYS A 17 32.71 -4.16 14.41
C LYS A 17 33.81 -3.27 14.97
N LEU A 18 34.47 -2.48 14.13
CA LEU A 18 35.64 -1.69 14.50
C LEU A 18 35.32 -0.19 14.65
N GLY A 19 34.13 0.26 14.25
CA GLY A 19 33.72 1.66 14.23
C GLY A 19 34.43 2.48 13.15
N ASP A 20 34.11 3.77 13.05
CA ASP A 20 34.71 4.72 12.10
C ASP A 20 36.15 5.14 12.51
N GLN A 21 37.02 4.18 12.86
CA GLN A 21 38.44 4.45 13.05
C GLN A 21 39.15 4.39 11.70
N ASP A 22 40.13 5.28 11.48
CA ASP A 22 40.86 5.44 10.22
C ASP A 22 41.28 4.09 9.59
N ILE A 23 40.65 3.80 8.45
CA ILE A 23 40.72 2.56 7.67
C ILE A 23 42.16 2.23 7.21
N SER A 24 43.09 3.17 7.31
CA SER A 24 44.45 3.09 6.79
C SER A 24 45.53 2.63 7.78
N SER A 25 45.18 2.35 9.05
CA SER A 25 46.19 1.88 10.02
C SER A 25 46.50 0.38 9.86
N ALA A 26 47.79 0.01 9.84
CA ALA A 26 48.22 -1.40 9.79
C ALA A 26 47.70 -2.24 10.98
N SER A 27 47.38 -1.61 12.12
CA SER A 27 46.75 -2.27 13.27
C SER A 27 45.29 -2.65 13.02
N PHE A 28 44.57 -1.85 12.23
CA PHE A 28 43.17 -2.09 11.86
C PHE A 28 43.04 -3.35 11.00
N HIS A 29 43.87 -3.47 9.96
CA HIS A 29 43.85 -4.66 9.09
C HIS A 29 44.16 -5.96 9.86
N LYS A 30 45.06 -5.90 10.85
CA LYS A 30 45.38 -7.04 11.70
C LYS A 30 44.18 -7.45 12.56
N GLN A 31 43.56 -6.50 13.26
CA GLN A 31 42.37 -6.76 14.08
C GLN A 31 41.18 -7.23 13.24
N TYR A 32 40.96 -6.61 12.09
CA TYR A 32 39.94 -7.03 11.13
C TYR A 32 40.15 -8.49 10.69
N SER A 33 41.39 -8.87 10.34
CA SER A 33 41.71 -10.22 9.90
C SER A 33 41.47 -11.25 11.02
N GLU A 34 41.90 -10.95 12.25
CA GLU A 34 41.68 -11.81 13.42
C GLU A 34 40.18 -12.02 13.71
N LEU A 35 39.40 -10.94 13.67
CA LEU A 35 37.95 -11.01 13.88
C LEU A 35 37.25 -11.75 12.74
N TYR A 36 37.65 -11.49 11.49
CA TYR A 36 37.04 -12.14 10.33
C TYR A 36 37.32 -13.65 10.35
N GLU A 37 38.52 -14.04 10.76
CA GLU A 37 38.88 -15.45 10.92
C GLU A 37 38.02 -16.15 11.98
N ALA A 38 37.84 -15.50 13.14
CA ALA A 38 37.10 -16.06 14.27
C ALA A 38 35.56 -16.08 14.07
N ASP A 39 34.98 -14.97 13.60
CA ASP A 39 33.53 -14.78 13.56
C ASP A 39 32.92 -15.28 12.24
N ILE A 40 33.70 -15.30 11.15
CA ILE A 40 33.19 -15.61 9.79
C ILE A 40 33.86 -16.85 9.22
N LEU A 41 35.18 -16.84 9.04
CA LEU A 41 35.88 -17.88 8.29
C LEU A 41 35.80 -19.24 8.99
N TYR A 42 36.16 -19.33 10.27
CA TYR A 42 36.14 -20.58 11.03
C TYR A 42 34.72 -21.16 11.13
N PRO A 43 33.68 -20.40 11.55
CA PRO A 43 32.31 -20.91 11.57
C PRO A 43 31.80 -21.36 10.20
N SER A 44 32.23 -20.68 9.12
CA SER A 44 31.87 -21.08 7.76
C SER A 44 32.50 -22.40 7.37
N MET A 45 33.80 -22.57 7.61
CA MET A 45 34.50 -23.80 7.25
C MET A 45 34.02 -24.98 8.10
N LYS A 46 33.72 -24.75 9.39
CA LYS A 46 33.12 -25.75 10.27
C LYS A 46 31.72 -26.18 9.80
N ALA A 47 30.88 -25.24 9.36
CA ALA A 47 29.56 -25.55 8.83
C ALA A 47 29.64 -26.41 7.55
N ILE A 48 30.58 -26.10 6.65
CA ILE A 48 30.83 -26.89 5.43
C ILE A 48 31.34 -28.30 5.80
N ALA A 49 32.29 -28.40 6.72
CA ALA A 49 32.81 -29.69 7.18
C ALA A 49 31.70 -30.56 7.79
N ARG A 50 30.77 -29.96 8.55
CA ARG A 50 29.59 -30.63 9.09
C ARG A 50 28.65 -31.12 8.00
N GLN A 51 28.36 -30.29 6.99
CA GLN A 51 27.52 -30.68 5.84
C GLN A 51 28.13 -31.86 5.06
N MET A 52 29.47 -31.95 5.02
CA MET A 52 30.20 -33.04 4.38
C MET A 52 30.43 -34.27 5.28
N GLY A 53 30.00 -34.23 6.55
CA GLY A 53 30.25 -35.32 7.51
C GLY A 53 31.71 -35.48 7.94
N LYS A 54 32.55 -34.45 7.76
CA LYS A 54 34.00 -34.45 8.03
C LYS A 54 34.40 -33.44 9.12
N GLU A 55 33.49 -33.12 10.05
CA GLU A 55 33.71 -32.14 11.12
C GLU A 55 34.93 -32.50 11.99
N ASP A 56 35.05 -33.77 12.40
CA ASP A 56 36.16 -34.24 13.23
C ASP A 56 37.54 -34.17 12.53
N GLU A 57 37.58 -34.40 11.22
CA GLU A 57 38.81 -34.29 10.43
C GLU A 57 39.25 -32.82 10.31
N PHE A 58 38.27 -31.92 10.11
CA PHE A 58 38.51 -30.49 10.03
C PHE A 58 39.04 -29.92 11.36
N GLU A 59 38.42 -30.26 12.49
CA GLU A 59 38.87 -29.79 13.82
C GLU A 59 40.29 -30.29 14.16
N ARG A 60 40.62 -31.55 13.82
CA ARG A 60 41.98 -32.08 14.00
C ARG A 60 43.01 -31.33 13.15
N LEU A 61 42.64 -30.85 11.97
CA LEU A 61 43.53 -30.05 11.12
C LEU A 61 43.80 -28.69 11.74
N ILE A 62 42.76 -27.98 12.20
CA ILE A 62 42.90 -26.65 12.84
C ILE A 62 43.82 -26.70 14.06
N ILE A 63 43.68 -27.72 14.91
CA ILE A 63 44.54 -27.90 16.10
C ILE A 63 46.02 -28.07 15.71
N ASN A 64 46.31 -28.68 14.56
CA ASN A 64 47.67 -29.00 14.14
C ASN A 64 48.32 -27.94 13.24
N SER A 65 47.56 -27.20 12.43
CA SER A 65 48.10 -26.33 11.37
C SER A 65 48.01 -24.83 11.62
N GLN A 66 47.38 -24.38 12.71
CA GLN A 66 47.18 -22.95 13.08
C GLN A 66 46.57 -22.05 11.98
N SER A 67 46.11 -22.63 10.86
CA SER A 67 45.59 -21.94 9.69
C SER A 67 44.27 -22.56 9.29
N ILE A 68 43.28 -21.71 9.00
CA ILE A 68 41.93 -22.14 8.63
C ILE A 68 41.94 -22.50 7.14
N LEU A 69 42.18 -23.78 6.84
CA LEU A 69 42.15 -24.31 5.48
C LEU A 69 40.76 -24.86 5.14
N PRO A 70 40.28 -24.69 3.88
CA PRO A 70 38.98 -25.22 3.50
C PRO A 70 38.94 -26.76 3.58
N PRO A 71 37.78 -27.36 3.96
CA PRO A 71 37.61 -28.80 3.98
C PRO A 71 37.91 -29.44 2.61
N LYS A 72 38.60 -30.59 2.61
CA LYS A 72 38.96 -31.30 1.36
C LYS A 72 37.71 -31.71 0.59
N GLY A 73 37.51 -31.09 -0.57
CA GLY A 73 36.37 -31.31 -1.46
C GLY A 73 35.36 -30.16 -1.50
N ALA A 74 35.53 -29.10 -0.71
CA ALA A 74 34.69 -27.93 -0.75
C ALA A 74 34.85 -27.14 -2.06
N SER A 75 33.75 -26.83 -2.72
CA SER A 75 33.76 -25.93 -3.87
C SER A 75 33.94 -24.47 -3.41
N GLU A 76 34.58 -23.66 -4.25
CA GLU A 76 34.75 -22.23 -3.98
C GLU A 76 33.41 -21.50 -3.82
N ILE A 77 32.37 -21.97 -4.51
CA ILE A 77 31.01 -21.43 -4.45
C ILE A 77 30.37 -21.72 -3.09
N GLU A 78 30.53 -22.93 -2.55
CA GLU A 78 30.02 -23.29 -1.22
C GLU A 78 30.72 -22.48 -0.11
N ILE A 79 32.05 -22.32 -0.23
CA ILE A 79 32.85 -21.50 0.69
C ILE A 79 32.32 -20.07 0.73
N LYS A 80 32.18 -19.44 -0.44
CA LYS A 80 31.70 -18.06 -0.53
C LYS A 80 30.26 -17.90 -0.06
N THR A 81 29.38 -18.85 -0.39
CA THR A 81 27.98 -18.85 0.04
C THR A 81 27.87 -18.95 1.56
N GLN A 82 28.67 -19.82 2.19
CA GLN A 82 28.64 -20.00 3.63
C GLN A 82 29.22 -18.79 4.39
N GLN A 83 30.31 -18.18 3.87
CA GLN A 83 30.85 -16.93 4.42
C GLN A 83 29.85 -15.79 4.32
N LEU A 84 29.17 -15.67 3.18
CA LEU A 84 28.12 -14.69 2.97
C LEU A 84 26.98 -14.87 3.98
N GLN A 85 26.53 -16.10 4.20
CA GLN A 85 25.51 -16.40 5.19
C GLN A 85 25.96 -15.99 6.61
N LYS A 86 27.20 -16.30 6.99
CA LYS A 86 27.72 -15.92 8.32
C LYS A 86 27.89 -14.42 8.51
N LEU A 87 28.23 -13.69 7.45
CA LEU A 87 28.26 -12.22 7.47
C LEU A 87 26.86 -11.64 7.68
N LEU A 88 25.86 -12.15 6.94
CA LEU A 88 24.48 -11.71 7.09
C LEU A 88 23.94 -11.97 8.50
N GLU A 89 24.14 -13.19 9.04
CA GLU A 89 23.76 -13.52 10.41
C GLU A 89 24.42 -12.58 11.44
N ASN A 90 25.70 -12.24 11.27
CA ASN A 90 26.39 -11.32 12.17
C ASN A 90 25.85 -9.89 12.08
N ILE A 91 25.59 -9.39 10.88
CA ILE A 91 25.01 -8.06 10.66
C ILE A 91 23.60 -7.99 11.25
N GLU A 92 22.78 -9.02 11.05
CA GLU A 92 21.44 -9.12 11.64
C GLU A 92 21.49 -9.10 13.17
N ILE A 93 22.40 -9.86 13.79
CA ILE A 93 22.60 -9.83 15.24
C ILE A 93 22.96 -8.41 15.72
N HIS A 94 23.85 -7.72 15.01
CA HIS A 94 24.22 -6.35 15.35
C HIS A 94 23.01 -5.40 15.22
N MET A 95 22.21 -5.51 14.15
CA MET A 95 20.98 -4.73 13.97
C MET A 95 19.97 -4.99 15.09
N ILE A 96 19.78 -6.25 15.50
CA ILE A 96 18.90 -6.61 16.61
C ILE A 96 19.39 -5.98 17.92
N GLN A 97 20.70 -6.06 18.20
CA GLN A 97 21.30 -5.44 19.39
C GLN A 97 21.14 -3.92 19.38
N GLU A 98 21.27 -3.28 18.22
CA GLU A 98 21.05 -1.84 18.04
C GLU A 98 19.62 -1.45 18.39
N VAL A 99 18.64 -2.19 17.86
CA VAL A 99 17.22 -1.98 18.13
C VAL A 99 16.90 -2.20 19.60
N LEU A 100 17.39 -3.30 20.20
CA LEU A 100 17.20 -3.58 21.63
C LEU A 100 17.78 -2.46 22.49
N ARG A 101 18.96 -1.94 22.13
CA ARG A 101 19.59 -0.81 22.84
C ARG A 101 18.73 0.45 22.73
N LYS A 102 18.16 0.75 21.56
CA LYS A 102 17.24 1.89 21.38
C LYS A 102 15.98 1.70 22.22
N VAL A 103 15.34 0.54 22.16
CA VAL A 103 14.14 0.22 22.96
C VAL A 103 14.41 0.36 24.45
N ASN A 104 15.55 -0.12 24.94
CA ASN A 104 15.92 0.00 26.36
C ASN A 104 16.12 1.47 26.79
N LYS A 105 16.71 2.31 25.92
CA LYS A 105 16.84 3.75 26.18
C LYS A 105 15.47 4.42 26.29
N GLU A 106 14.59 4.18 25.33
CA GLU A 106 13.21 4.72 25.34
C GLU A 106 12.40 4.23 26.55
N MET A 107 12.49 2.94 26.89
CA MET A 107 11.85 2.39 28.08
C MET A 107 12.34 3.09 29.35
N THR A 108 13.64 3.34 29.47
CA THR A 108 14.22 4.07 30.60
C THR A 108 13.69 5.50 30.67
N LEU A 109 13.58 6.18 29.53
CA LEU A 109 13.00 7.53 29.45
C LEU A 109 11.54 7.53 29.91
N VAL A 110 10.72 6.61 29.41
CA VAL A 110 9.30 6.47 29.81
C VAL A 110 9.16 6.18 31.31
N LEU A 111 9.97 5.29 31.86
CA LEU A 111 9.95 4.99 33.30
C LEU A 111 10.37 6.19 34.14
N SER A 112 11.41 6.92 33.69
CA SER A 112 11.85 8.14 34.36
C SER A 112 10.75 9.20 34.36
N GLU A 113 10.04 9.39 33.25
CA GLU A 113 8.94 10.34 33.18
C GLU A 113 7.74 9.95 34.03
N LYS A 114 7.36 8.67 34.02
CA LYS A 114 6.29 8.16 34.88
C LYS A 114 6.61 8.36 36.37
N SER A 115 7.89 8.38 36.73
CA SER A 115 8.34 8.57 38.11
C SER A 115 8.48 10.05 38.52
N LYS A 116 8.39 11.00 37.59
CA LYS A 116 8.45 12.43 37.93
C LYS A 116 7.25 12.82 38.79
N LYS A 117 7.52 13.48 39.93
CA LYS A 117 6.49 14.01 40.85
C LYS A 117 5.97 15.38 40.41
N GLU A 118 6.70 16.06 39.52
CA GLU A 118 6.31 17.36 38.99
C GLU A 118 5.14 17.21 38.02
N SER A 119 4.15 18.10 38.10
CA SER A 119 3.03 18.14 37.17
C SER A 119 3.42 18.83 35.87
N THR A 120 4.48 18.38 35.21
CA THR A 120 4.92 18.88 33.90
C THR A 120 4.47 17.92 32.80
N LEU A 121 4.35 18.43 31.57
CA LEU A 121 4.08 17.59 30.41
C LEU A 121 5.33 16.78 30.06
N PRO A 122 5.20 15.51 29.62
CA PRO A 122 6.32 14.63 29.32
C PRO A 122 6.91 14.96 27.94
N THR A 123 7.40 16.19 27.78
CA THR A 123 7.94 16.74 26.53
C THR A 123 9.23 16.03 26.09
N ASP A 124 10.00 15.49 27.05
CA ASP A 124 11.24 14.76 26.78
C ASP A 124 11.02 13.49 25.93
N LEU A 125 9.85 12.84 26.05
CA LEU A 125 9.49 11.66 25.22
C LEU A 125 9.28 11.99 23.75
N TRP A 126 8.98 13.25 23.44
CA TRP A 126 8.67 13.72 22.10
C TRP A 126 9.79 14.58 21.52
N LYS A 127 10.90 14.71 22.25
CA LYS A 127 12.04 15.54 21.86
C LYS A 127 12.85 14.88 20.77
N HIS A 128 13.17 15.62 19.70
CA HIS A 128 14.08 15.14 18.68
C HIS A 128 15.50 15.06 19.25
N GLN A 129 16.24 13.98 18.98
CA GLN A 129 17.60 13.73 19.52
C GLN A 129 18.63 14.84 19.20
N VAL A 130 18.32 15.70 18.22
CA VAL A 130 19.20 16.79 17.77
C VAL A 130 19.00 18.06 18.61
N MET A 131 17.83 18.22 19.24
CA MET A 131 17.56 19.35 20.13
C MET A 131 18.23 19.13 21.49
N LYS A 132 19.10 20.04 21.89
CA LYS A 132 19.78 19.99 23.20
C LYS A 132 19.03 20.75 24.27
N GLU A 133 18.22 21.72 23.87
CA GLU A 133 17.46 22.62 24.74
C GLU A 133 16.35 21.85 25.46
N ASN A 134 16.31 21.92 26.78
CA ASN A 134 15.26 21.26 27.57
C ASN A 134 14.03 22.16 27.61
N PHE A 135 12.90 21.65 27.12
CA PHE A 135 11.64 22.36 27.09
C PHE A 135 10.68 21.68 28.06
N SER A 136 10.23 22.40 29.09
CA SER A 136 9.30 21.87 30.09
C SER A 136 8.12 22.82 30.22
N VAL A 137 6.90 22.26 30.18
CA VAL A 137 5.65 23.02 30.31
C VAL A 137 4.87 22.44 31.46
N ALA A 138 4.38 23.30 32.35
CA ALA A 138 3.50 22.87 33.43
C ALA A 138 2.17 22.33 32.86
N ARG A 139 1.75 21.14 33.33
CA ARG A 139 0.43 20.59 33.04
C ARG A 139 -0.63 21.50 33.67
N PRO A 140 -1.52 22.12 32.89
CA PRO A 140 -2.57 22.96 33.44
C PRO A 140 -3.61 22.12 34.18
N GLN A 141 -3.87 22.42 35.46
CA GLN A 141 -4.92 21.78 36.26
C GLN A 141 -6.25 22.56 36.20
N ILE A 142 -6.54 23.16 35.04
CA ILE A 142 -7.65 24.13 34.89
C ILE A 142 -9.00 23.43 35.12
N VAL A 143 -9.17 22.24 34.55
CA VAL A 143 -10.41 21.48 34.64
C VAL A 143 -10.60 20.96 36.07
N GLU A 144 -9.55 20.43 36.68
CA GLU A 144 -9.58 19.91 38.04
C GLU A 144 -9.93 21.01 39.05
N LYS A 145 -9.29 22.18 38.93
CA LYS A 145 -9.59 23.35 39.76
C LYS A 145 -11.00 23.89 39.53
N PHE A 146 -11.47 23.89 38.29
CA PHE A 146 -12.83 24.34 37.96
C PHE A 146 -13.89 23.40 38.54
N ILE A 147 -13.72 22.07 38.37
CA ILE A 147 -14.63 21.08 38.95
C ILE A 147 -14.64 21.21 40.47
N GLN A 148 -13.47 21.33 41.10
CA GLN A 148 -13.38 21.52 42.54
C GLN A 148 -14.20 22.74 43.00
N LYS A 149 -14.01 23.91 42.38
CA LYS A 149 -14.78 25.13 42.69
C LYS A 149 -16.26 24.99 42.39
N LEU A 150 -16.61 24.38 41.27
CA LEU A 150 -18.02 24.18 40.89
C LEU A 150 -18.74 23.34 41.96
N MET A 151 -18.07 22.30 42.47
CA MET A 151 -18.57 21.39 43.49
C MET A 151 -18.52 21.95 44.93
N GLU A 152 -18.01 23.15 45.17
CA GLU A 152 -17.99 23.74 46.53
C GLU A 152 -19.39 24.16 47.01
N ASN A 153 -20.26 24.62 46.11
CA ASN A 153 -21.60 25.15 46.45
C ASN A 153 -22.73 24.53 45.60
N TYR A 154 -22.68 23.22 45.38
CA TYR A 154 -23.75 22.51 44.67
C TYR A 154 -24.95 22.26 45.58
N GLN A 155 -26.15 22.26 44.99
CA GLN A 155 -27.37 21.82 45.66
C GLN A 155 -27.72 20.43 45.17
N ASP A 156 -27.78 19.48 46.11
CA ASP A 156 -28.14 18.09 45.83
C ASP A 156 -29.64 17.89 46.01
N SER A 157 -30.35 17.74 44.89
CA SER A 157 -31.79 17.49 44.85
C SER A 157 -32.11 16.00 44.63
N GLY A 158 -31.12 15.10 44.66
CA GLY A 158 -31.26 13.68 44.35
C GLY A 158 -30.85 13.36 42.91
N PRO A 159 -31.77 13.26 41.93
CA PRO A 159 -31.42 12.96 40.54
C PRO A 159 -30.79 14.15 39.79
N GLU A 160 -30.88 15.36 40.35
CA GLU A 160 -30.44 16.60 39.70
C GLU A 160 -29.50 17.40 40.62
N ILE A 161 -28.36 17.79 40.07
CA ILE A 161 -27.42 18.73 40.69
C ILE A 161 -27.76 20.13 40.18
N THR A 162 -28.10 21.04 41.08
CA THR A 162 -28.42 22.42 40.73
C THR A 162 -27.38 23.39 41.27
N PHE A 163 -27.11 24.45 40.51
CA PHE A 163 -26.14 25.48 40.89
C PHE A 163 -26.82 26.84 40.92
N ARG A 164 -26.51 27.65 41.93
CA ARG A 164 -26.92 29.05 41.94
C ARG A 164 -26.23 29.78 40.79
N LYS A 165 -26.98 30.63 40.10
CA LYS A 165 -26.47 31.45 38.99
C LYS A 165 -25.21 32.24 39.39
N ASP A 166 -25.24 32.91 40.55
CA ASP A 166 -24.11 33.72 41.04
C ASP A 166 -22.84 32.88 41.26
N HIS A 167 -22.99 31.65 41.78
CA HIS A 167 -21.86 30.73 41.98
C HIS A 167 -21.28 30.23 40.66
N LEU A 168 -22.16 29.87 39.72
CA LEU A 168 -21.74 29.46 38.39
C LEU A 168 -20.99 30.60 37.67
N GLU A 169 -21.49 31.83 37.75
CA GLU A 169 -20.83 33.02 37.20
C GLU A 169 -19.44 33.24 37.83
N ALA A 170 -19.30 33.10 39.15
CA ALA A 170 -18.01 33.19 39.83
C ALA A 170 -17.03 32.07 39.40
N CYS A 171 -17.52 30.84 39.22
CA CYS A 171 -16.71 29.72 38.73
C CYS A 171 -16.24 29.96 37.29
N LEU A 172 -17.11 30.48 36.42
CA LEU A 172 -16.77 30.81 35.03
C LEU A 172 -15.78 31.97 34.95
N LEU A 173 -15.92 32.99 35.80
CA LEU A 173 -14.95 34.08 35.90
C LEU A 173 -13.57 33.56 36.33
N SER A 174 -13.53 32.71 37.36
CA SER A 174 -12.29 32.07 37.79
C SER A 174 -11.66 31.21 36.69
N LEU A 175 -12.48 30.45 35.95
CA LEU A 175 -12.01 29.65 34.82
C LEU A 175 -11.38 30.54 33.76
N GLY A 176 -12.00 31.68 33.45
CA GLY A 176 -11.44 32.68 32.53
C GLY A 176 -10.08 33.19 33.01
N CYS A 177 -9.93 33.52 34.30
CA CYS A 177 -8.65 33.93 34.88
C CYS A 177 -7.58 32.82 34.78
N ASP A 178 -7.93 31.57 35.11
CA ASP A 178 -7.01 30.42 35.05
C ASP A 178 -6.57 30.13 33.60
N VAL A 179 -7.48 30.23 32.63
CA VAL A 179 -7.19 30.09 31.19
C VAL A 179 -6.21 31.17 30.73
N MET A 180 -6.45 32.43 31.11
CA MET A 180 -5.58 33.55 30.75
C MET A 180 -4.19 33.46 31.40
N ALA A 181 -4.14 33.06 32.67
CA ALA A 181 -2.87 32.83 33.37
C ALA A 181 -2.04 31.72 32.70
N ARG A 182 -2.70 30.63 32.28
CA ARG A 182 -2.05 29.57 31.50
C ARG A 182 -1.58 30.08 30.13
N GLU A 183 -2.38 30.85 29.38
CA GLU A 183 -1.92 31.38 28.09
C GLU A 183 -0.70 32.29 28.25
N ARG A 184 -0.70 33.13 29.29
CA ARG A 184 0.45 33.98 29.61
C ARG A 184 1.70 33.14 29.92
N SER A 185 1.57 32.16 30.81
CA SER A 185 2.68 31.28 31.19
C SER A 185 3.22 30.48 29.99
N ASN A 186 2.32 29.98 29.13
CA ASN A 186 2.70 29.31 27.90
C ASN A 186 3.48 30.25 26.98
N PHE A 187 2.96 31.45 26.73
CA PHE A 187 3.63 32.45 25.90
C PHE A 187 5.05 32.75 26.41
N GLU A 188 5.20 32.99 27.71
CA GLU A 188 6.50 33.25 28.35
C GLU A 188 7.46 32.04 28.18
N THR A 189 6.96 30.81 28.36
CA THR A 189 7.76 29.57 28.24
C THR A 189 8.21 29.33 26.79
N TYR A 190 7.30 29.47 25.82
CA TYR A 190 7.63 29.33 24.40
C TYR A 190 8.58 30.44 23.94
N SER A 191 8.32 31.70 24.32
CA SER A 191 9.19 32.83 23.98
C SER A 191 10.62 32.59 24.48
N MET A 192 10.77 32.16 25.74
CA MET A 192 12.08 31.83 26.31
C MET A 192 12.76 30.68 25.55
N CYS A 193 12.01 29.64 25.19
CA CYS A 193 12.53 28.52 24.41
C CYS A 193 13.06 28.98 23.04
N TYR A 194 12.29 29.81 22.32
CA TYR A 194 12.72 30.34 21.03
C TYR A 194 13.94 31.26 21.16
N GLU A 195 13.98 32.11 22.20
CA GLU A 195 15.14 32.95 22.51
C GLU A 195 16.40 32.11 22.70
N HIS A 196 16.32 31.03 23.48
CA HIS A 196 17.46 30.13 23.72
C HIS A 196 17.92 29.42 22.45
N VAL A 197 17.00 28.92 21.63
CA VAL A 197 17.34 28.30 20.34
C VAL A 197 18.03 29.30 19.42
N LEU A 198 17.50 30.53 19.31
CA LEU A 198 18.10 31.59 18.51
C LEU A 198 19.48 32.01 19.03
N GLN A 199 19.66 32.06 20.35
CA GLN A 199 20.95 32.39 20.94
C GLN A 199 21.99 31.30 20.66
N HIS A 200 21.61 30.02 20.81
CA HIS A 200 22.48 28.89 20.53
C HIS A 200 22.87 28.82 19.04
N THR A 201 21.93 29.05 18.11
CA THR A 201 22.25 29.08 16.67
C THR A 201 23.18 30.25 16.32
N ARG A 202 22.97 31.45 16.90
CA ARG A 202 23.88 32.59 16.74
C ARG A 202 25.28 32.29 17.27
N GLN A 203 25.41 31.65 18.43
CA GLN A 203 26.70 31.25 18.98
C GLN A 203 27.42 30.27 18.06
N LYS A 204 26.70 29.25 17.57
CA LYS A 204 27.26 28.25 16.67
C LYS A 204 27.66 28.84 15.32
N LEU A 205 26.88 29.78 14.79
CA LEU A 205 27.20 30.53 13.58
C LEU A 205 28.48 31.34 13.77
N CYS A 206 28.57 32.11 14.87
CA CYS A 206 29.76 32.90 15.18
C CYS A 206 31.01 32.02 15.35
N GLN A 207 30.88 30.86 16.00
CA GLN A 207 31.97 29.89 16.08
C GLN A 207 32.42 29.41 14.69
N LYS A 208 31.48 29.12 13.79
CA LYS A 208 31.78 28.68 12.43
C LYS A 208 32.39 29.78 11.58
N GLU A 209 31.93 31.02 11.72
CA GLU A 209 32.53 32.20 11.07
C GLU A 209 33.97 32.39 11.55
N GLN A 210 34.25 32.23 12.84
CA GLN A 210 35.62 32.28 13.37
C GLN A 210 36.49 31.13 12.85
N GLU A 211 35.97 29.91 12.78
CA GLU A 211 36.67 28.77 12.16
C GLU A 211 36.99 29.05 10.69
N LEU A 212 36.04 29.64 9.95
CA LEU A 212 36.23 30.03 8.54
C LEU A 212 37.28 31.14 8.42
N GLU A 213 37.23 32.19 9.25
CA GLU A 213 38.25 33.24 9.27
C GLU A 213 39.65 32.69 9.59
N VAL A 214 39.75 31.73 10.50
CA VAL A 214 41.02 31.06 10.82
C VAL A 214 41.51 30.25 9.62
N LEU A 215 40.64 29.47 8.97
CA LEU A 215 40.98 28.73 7.75
C LEU A 215 41.43 29.68 6.64
N GLN A 216 40.71 30.78 6.44
CA GLN A 216 40.99 31.79 5.43
C GLN A 216 42.29 32.56 5.71
N ARG A 217 42.62 32.84 6.98
CA ARG A 217 43.92 33.43 7.38
C ARG A 217 45.07 32.43 7.36
N SER A 218 44.80 31.14 7.58
CA SER A 218 45.81 30.08 7.53
C SER A 218 46.21 29.71 6.10
N GLN A 219 45.35 30.02 5.12
CA GLN A 219 45.71 29.96 3.70
C GLN A 219 46.44 31.26 3.31
N VAL A 220 47.77 31.20 3.28
CA VAL A 220 48.55 32.07 2.38
C VAL A 220 48.04 31.77 0.97
N PRO A 221 47.64 32.75 0.13
CA PRO A 221 46.99 32.46 -1.14
C PRO A 221 47.98 31.77 -2.10
N PRO A 222 47.71 30.55 -2.58
CA PRO A 222 48.32 30.05 -3.79
C PRO A 222 47.26 30.26 -4.87
N GLU A 223 47.53 31.11 -5.84
CA GLU A 223 46.66 31.33 -7.01
C GLU A 223 46.23 29.97 -7.65
N ASP A 224 47.04 28.92 -7.52
CA ASP A 224 46.80 27.57 -8.04
C ASP A 224 45.64 26.76 -7.42
N HIS A 225 45.22 27.01 -6.16
CA HIS A 225 44.15 26.19 -5.56
C HIS A 225 42.74 26.66 -5.95
N ALA A 226 42.57 27.95 -6.23
CA ALA A 226 41.28 28.46 -6.70
C ALA A 226 40.97 27.95 -8.11
N ASP A 227 41.98 27.88 -8.98
CA ASP A 227 41.85 27.35 -10.34
C ASP A 227 41.55 25.86 -10.34
N GLN A 228 42.20 25.05 -9.48
CA GLN A 228 41.89 23.63 -9.33
C GLN A 228 40.47 23.37 -8.81
N VAL A 229 40.00 24.16 -7.82
CA VAL A 229 38.63 24.04 -7.32
C VAL A 229 37.63 24.48 -8.38
N ALA A 230 37.94 25.50 -9.18
CA ALA A 230 37.11 25.96 -10.28
C ALA A 230 37.01 24.92 -11.40
N GLU A 231 38.11 24.25 -11.77
CA GLU A 231 38.13 23.14 -12.75
C GLU A 231 37.31 21.95 -12.25
N LEU A 232 37.52 21.49 -11.01
CA LEU A 232 36.72 20.40 -10.41
C LEU A 232 35.22 20.76 -10.35
N SER A 233 34.91 22.01 -10.00
CA SER A 233 33.53 22.49 -9.96
C SER A 233 32.92 22.51 -11.36
N HIS A 234 33.69 22.91 -12.38
CA HIS A 234 33.25 22.91 -13.77
C HIS A 234 32.98 21.50 -14.28
N ASP A 235 33.88 20.55 -14.02
CA ASP A 235 33.72 19.15 -14.40
C ASP A 235 32.48 18.53 -13.76
N MET A 236 32.26 18.78 -12.47
CA MET A 236 31.05 18.33 -11.77
C MET A 236 29.78 18.98 -12.36
N ILE A 237 29.81 20.27 -12.70
CA ILE A 237 28.68 20.94 -13.34
C ILE A 237 28.40 20.34 -14.72
N MET A 238 29.43 20.02 -15.50
CA MET A 238 29.28 19.35 -16.79
C MET A 238 28.66 17.96 -16.63
N GLU A 239 29.12 17.17 -15.67
CA GLU A 239 28.56 15.84 -15.39
C GLU A 239 27.10 15.93 -14.94
N ILE A 240 26.78 16.85 -14.01
CA ILE A 240 25.40 17.11 -13.58
C ILE A 240 24.54 17.55 -14.78
N THR A 241 25.07 18.37 -15.68
CA THR A 241 24.35 18.82 -16.87
C THR A 241 24.11 17.67 -17.85
N ALA A 242 25.09 16.81 -18.08
CA ALA A 242 24.96 15.62 -18.93
C ALA A 242 23.95 14.63 -18.34
N LEU A 243 23.99 14.38 -17.03
CA LEU A 243 23.03 13.53 -16.35
C LEU A 243 21.61 14.12 -16.41
N ARG A 244 21.46 15.44 -16.26
CA ARG A 244 20.16 16.11 -16.42
C ARG A 244 19.62 15.96 -17.84
N ALA A 245 20.46 16.07 -18.87
CA ALA A 245 20.04 15.86 -20.25
C ALA A 245 19.60 14.41 -20.52
N GLN A 246 20.36 13.42 -20.02
CA GLN A 246 19.97 12.01 -20.12
C GLN A 246 18.67 11.71 -19.37
N LEU A 247 18.45 12.35 -18.21
CA LEU A 247 17.21 12.22 -17.45
C LEU A 247 16.02 12.77 -18.26
N THR A 248 16.17 13.95 -18.88
CA THR A 248 15.10 14.53 -19.71
C THR A 248 14.78 13.67 -20.93
N ASP A 249 15.79 13.08 -21.58
CA ASP A 249 15.59 12.18 -22.72
C ASP A 249 14.80 10.92 -22.29
N LEU A 250 15.17 10.32 -21.15
CA LEU A 250 14.47 9.16 -20.59
C LEU A 250 13.03 9.49 -20.15
N GLU A 251 12.80 10.69 -19.61
CA GLU A 251 11.45 11.16 -19.26
C GLU A 251 10.57 11.32 -20.51
N GLU A 252 11.12 11.85 -21.61
CA GLU A 252 10.43 11.96 -22.89
C GLU A 252 10.10 10.58 -23.48
N GLU A 253 11.06 9.65 -23.48
CA GLU A 253 10.82 8.25 -23.88
C GLU A 253 9.72 7.59 -23.05
N ASN A 254 9.70 7.83 -21.74
CA ASN A 254 8.68 7.28 -20.84
C ASN A 254 7.28 7.82 -21.18
N ILE A 255 7.17 9.12 -21.47
CA ILE A 255 5.91 9.75 -21.89
C ILE A 255 5.45 9.15 -23.23
N ASN A 256 6.36 8.98 -24.19
CA ASN A 256 6.05 8.38 -25.49
C ASN A 256 5.59 6.93 -25.37
N LEU A 257 6.27 6.11 -24.56
CA LEU A 257 5.88 4.72 -24.29
C LEU A 257 4.51 4.64 -23.61
N LYS A 258 4.23 5.49 -22.63
CA LYS A 258 2.91 5.56 -21.98
C LYS A 258 1.80 5.92 -22.98
N LYS A 259 2.08 6.84 -23.90
CA LYS A 259 1.15 7.21 -24.96
C LYS A 259 0.89 6.03 -25.90
N GLN A 260 1.93 5.35 -26.34
CA GLN A 260 1.83 4.18 -27.21
C GLN A 260 1.02 3.05 -26.56
N ILE A 261 1.32 2.69 -25.30
CA ILE A 261 0.56 1.66 -24.58
C ILE A 261 -0.93 2.03 -24.49
N LYS A 262 -1.23 3.32 -24.25
CA LYS A 262 -2.61 3.79 -24.18
C LYS A 262 -3.32 3.67 -25.53
N GLU A 263 -2.64 3.98 -26.63
CA GLU A 263 -3.16 3.83 -27.99
C GLU A 263 -3.39 2.35 -28.33
N GLU A 264 -2.41 1.47 -28.08
CA GLU A 264 -2.54 0.02 -28.31
C GLU A 264 -3.72 -0.58 -27.53
N VAL A 265 -3.85 -0.26 -26.24
CA VAL A 265 -4.97 -0.74 -25.41
C VAL A 265 -6.32 -0.22 -25.94
N GLN A 266 -6.36 1.03 -26.42
CA GLN A 266 -7.59 1.59 -26.99
C GLN A 266 -7.98 0.87 -28.28
N GLU A 267 -7.03 0.62 -29.18
CA GLU A 267 -7.26 -0.10 -30.42
C GLU A 267 -7.74 -1.54 -30.19
N GLU A 268 -7.09 -2.27 -29.28
CA GLU A 268 -7.50 -3.62 -28.90
C GLU A 268 -8.92 -3.65 -28.32
N TYR A 269 -9.24 -2.68 -27.46
CA TYR A 269 -10.56 -2.57 -26.86
C TYR A 269 -11.63 -2.24 -27.92
N GLU A 270 -11.36 -1.29 -28.82
CA GLU A 270 -12.27 -0.96 -29.92
C GLU A 270 -12.52 -2.15 -30.85
N ALA A 271 -11.46 -2.89 -31.22
CA ALA A 271 -11.57 -4.09 -32.03
C ALA A 271 -12.42 -5.17 -31.35
N LEU A 272 -12.22 -5.39 -30.04
CA LEU A 272 -13.01 -6.33 -29.26
C LEU A 272 -14.50 -5.93 -29.20
N VAL A 273 -14.77 -4.65 -28.96
CA VAL A 273 -16.15 -4.13 -28.93
C VAL A 273 -16.82 -4.32 -30.30
N GLN A 274 -16.13 -3.98 -31.39
CA GLN A 274 -16.63 -4.20 -32.74
C GLN A 274 -16.93 -5.69 -33.01
N ALA A 275 -16.02 -6.59 -32.64
CA ALA A 275 -16.21 -8.04 -32.81
C ALA A 275 -17.43 -8.56 -32.00
N LEU A 276 -17.61 -8.09 -30.77
CA LEU A 276 -18.77 -8.40 -29.93
C LEU A 276 -20.06 -7.92 -30.57
N PHE A 277 -20.10 -6.69 -31.08
CA PHE A 277 -21.26 -6.14 -31.78
C PHE A 277 -21.59 -6.95 -33.03
N MET A 278 -20.61 -7.28 -33.86
CA MET A 278 -20.79 -8.11 -35.06
C MET A 278 -21.34 -9.49 -34.70
N THR A 279 -20.82 -10.12 -33.64
CA THR A 279 -21.31 -11.43 -33.18
C THR A 279 -22.77 -11.34 -32.68
N CYS A 280 -23.11 -10.27 -31.97
CA CYS A 280 -24.48 -10.02 -31.52
C CYS A 280 -25.45 -9.80 -32.70
N LEU A 281 -25.05 -9.03 -33.70
CA LEU A 281 -25.85 -8.81 -34.91
C LEU A 281 -26.05 -10.12 -35.68
N HIS A 282 -24.99 -10.89 -35.88
CA HIS A 282 -25.09 -12.19 -36.56
C HIS A 282 -26.03 -13.15 -35.85
N ARG A 283 -25.95 -13.22 -34.50
CA ARG A 283 -26.87 -14.05 -33.70
C ARG A 283 -28.32 -13.58 -33.84
N LYS A 284 -28.56 -12.27 -33.87
CA LYS A 284 -29.90 -11.69 -34.07
C LYS A 284 -30.46 -12.03 -35.46
N GLU A 285 -29.64 -11.93 -36.50
CA GLU A 285 -30.02 -12.32 -37.87
C GLU A 285 -30.39 -13.79 -37.94
N LYS A 286 -29.57 -14.68 -37.37
CA LYS A 286 -29.89 -16.12 -37.28
C LYS A 286 -31.18 -16.42 -36.53
N LEU A 287 -31.44 -15.70 -35.44
CA LEU A 287 -32.70 -15.83 -34.70
C LEU A 287 -33.90 -15.41 -35.56
N ASN A 288 -33.77 -14.31 -36.30
CA ASN A 288 -34.82 -13.82 -37.20
C ASN A 288 -35.08 -14.81 -38.36
N GLU A 289 -34.03 -15.38 -38.97
CA GLU A 289 -34.16 -16.43 -39.99
C GLU A 289 -34.91 -17.65 -39.44
N ASN A 290 -34.53 -18.11 -38.24
CA ASN A 290 -35.20 -19.23 -37.59
C ASN A 290 -36.66 -18.93 -37.29
N TRP A 291 -36.98 -17.70 -36.86
CA TRP A 291 -38.35 -17.27 -36.60
C TRP A 291 -39.18 -17.21 -37.88
N LEU A 292 -38.61 -16.72 -38.99
CA LEU A 292 -39.25 -16.72 -40.30
C LEU A 292 -39.54 -18.15 -40.78
N ASN A 293 -38.56 -19.04 -40.67
CA ASN A 293 -38.68 -20.45 -41.02
C ASN A 293 -39.76 -21.15 -40.18
N LEU A 294 -39.82 -20.88 -38.88
CA LEU A 294 -40.85 -21.43 -38.00
C LEU A 294 -42.24 -20.93 -38.39
N THR A 295 -42.37 -19.63 -38.65
CA THR A 295 -43.64 -19.02 -39.07
C THR A 295 -44.13 -19.63 -40.39
N GLN A 296 -43.23 -19.82 -41.35
CA GLN A 296 -43.53 -20.49 -42.62
C GLN A 296 -44.03 -21.92 -42.41
N LYS A 297 -43.32 -22.73 -41.61
CA LYS A 297 -43.74 -24.10 -41.28
C LYS A 297 -45.10 -24.16 -40.59
N VAL A 298 -45.38 -23.21 -39.70
CA VAL A 298 -46.69 -23.10 -39.03
C VAL A 298 -47.78 -22.77 -40.05
N CYS A 299 -47.53 -21.85 -40.99
CA CYS A 299 -48.47 -21.53 -42.07
C CYS A 299 -48.73 -22.72 -42.99
N GLU A 300 -47.68 -23.48 -43.36
CA GLU A 300 -47.78 -24.71 -44.14
C GLU A 300 -48.64 -25.74 -43.41
N LEU A 301 -48.35 -26.03 -42.13
CA LEU A 301 -49.13 -26.95 -41.32
C LEU A 301 -50.60 -26.52 -41.18
N ILE A 302 -50.88 -25.22 -41.00
CA ILE A 302 -52.25 -24.70 -40.98
C ILE A 302 -52.94 -24.94 -42.34
N SER A 303 -52.21 -24.77 -43.43
CA SER A 303 -52.75 -25.00 -44.78
C SER A 303 -53.04 -26.48 -45.03
N GLU A 304 -52.15 -27.37 -44.59
CA GLU A 304 -52.32 -28.84 -44.63
C GLU A 304 -53.51 -29.29 -43.79
N VAL A 305 -53.61 -28.86 -42.53
CA VAL A 305 -54.76 -29.18 -41.65
C VAL A 305 -56.07 -28.65 -42.25
N ARG A 306 -56.03 -27.48 -42.89
CA ARG A 306 -57.21 -26.92 -43.57
C ARG A 306 -57.60 -27.74 -44.80
N THR A 307 -56.64 -28.12 -45.65
CA THR A 307 -56.91 -28.92 -46.84
C THR A 307 -57.40 -30.31 -46.45
N GLU A 308 -56.78 -30.95 -45.46
CA GLU A 308 -57.21 -32.22 -44.86
C GLU A 308 -58.62 -32.12 -44.27
N GLY A 309 -58.91 -31.05 -43.53
CA GLY A 309 -60.26 -30.78 -43.03
C GLY A 309 -61.30 -30.64 -44.15
N ILE A 310 -60.95 -29.97 -45.26
CA ILE A 310 -61.83 -29.84 -46.44
C ILE A 310 -62.01 -31.18 -47.14
N THR A 311 -60.96 -32.00 -47.31
CA THR A 311 -61.07 -33.33 -47.92
C THR A 311 -61.92 -34.26 -47.05
N ASN A 312 -61.67 -34.28 -45.74
CA ASN A 312 -62.46 -35.06 -44.78
C ASN A 312 -63.92 -34.62 -44.77
N MET A 313 -64.19 -33.31 -44.80
CA MET A 313 -65.54 -32.77 -44.88
C MET A 313 -66.23 -33.10 -46.23
N LYS A 314 -65.50 -33.12 -47.34
CA LYS A 314 -66.02 -33.59 -48.65
C LYS A 314 -66.34 -35.08 -48.62
N GLU A 315 -65.48 -35.90 -48.00
CA GLU A 315 -65.74 -37.33 -47.82
C GLU A 315 -66.94 -37.60 -46.92
N LEU A 316 -67.04 -36.90 -45.78
CA LEU A 316 -68.21 -36.95 -44.90
C LEU A 316 -69.46 -36.51 -45.65
N ARG A 317 -69.41 -35.42 -46.44
CA ARG A 317 -70.54 -34.98 -47.27
C ARG A 317 -70.96 -36.05 -48.29
N LYS A 318 -70.01 -36.78 -48.89
CA LYS A 318 -70.33 -37.93 -49.77
C LYS A 318 -70.95 -39.10 -48.99
N LYS A 319 -70.44 -39.41 -47.81
CA LYS A 319 -70.98 -40.47 -46.92
C LYS A 319 -72.35 -40.09 -46.34
N TRP A 320 -72.63 -38.80 -46.18
CA TRP A 320 -73.82 -38.25 -45.50
C TRP A 320 -74.90 -37.71 -46.44
N GLY A 321 -74.57 -37.48 -47.71
CA GLY A 321 -75.56 -37.19 -48.76
C GLY A 321 -76.58 -38.33 -48.98
N SER A 322 -76.48 -39.42 -48.20
CA SER A 322 -77.35 -40.59 -48.27
C SER A 322 -78.14 -40.93 -46.98
N ALA A 323 -77.99 -40.24 -45.83
CA ALA A 323 -78.82 -40.58 -44.66
C ALA A 323 -78.92 -39.46 -43.60
N ARG A 324 -80.09 -39.35 -42.95
CA ARG A 324 -80.49 -38.38 -41.91
C ARG A 324 -79.63 -38.46 -40.63
N PRO A 325 -79.64 -37.40 -39.79
CA PRO A 325 -78.55 -37.10 -38.87
C PRO A 325 -78.60 -37.96 -37.61
N ASP A 326 -77.48 -38.63 -37.30
CA ASP A 326 -77.31 -39.38 -36.06
C ASP A 326 -76.42 -38.60 -35.07
N GLU A 327 -76.86 -38.54 -33.81
CA GLU A 327 -76.34 -37.68 -32.74
C GLU A 327 -74.91 -38.04 -32.32
N GLY A 328 -74.43 -39.25 -32.64
CA GLY A 328 -73.08 -39.72 -32.32
C GLY A 328 -71.94 -38.97 -33.04
N ILE A 329 -72.19 -38.34 -34.19
CA ILE A 329 -71.11 -37.65 -34.93
C ILE A 329 -70.80 -36.25 -34.37
N LYS A 330 -71.78 -35.59 -33.74
CA LYS A 330 -71.49 -34.35 -33.00
C LYS A 330 -70.46 -34.61 -31.91
N GLU A 331 -70.46 -35.80 -31.31
CA GLU A 331 -69.52 -36.16 -30.25
C GLU A 331 -68.09 -36.39 -30.77
N ASN A 332 -67.91 -37.02 -31.94
CA ASN A 332 -66.56 -37.22 -32.51
C ASN A 332 -65.94 -35.93 -33.06
N VAL A 333 -66.70 -35.08 -33.74
CA VAL A 333 -66.22 -33.76 -34.21
C VAL A 333 -65.93 -32.84 -33.02
N ALA A 334 -66.76 -32.90 -31.96
CA ALA A 334 -66.47 -32.20 -30.71
C ALA A 334 -65.20 -32.74 -30.03
N LYS A 335 -64.98 -34.06 -30.00
CA LYS A 335 -63.77 -34.69 -29.43
C LYS A 335 -62.50 -34.26 -30.20
N GLU A 336 -62.52 -34.22 -31.52
CA GLU A 336 -61.40 -33.74 -32.33
C GLU A 336 -61.16 -32.23 -32.18
N SER A 337 -62.22 -31.40 -32.14
CA SER A 337 -62.11 -29.97 -31.87
C SER A 337 -61.55 -29.69 -30.47
N ILE A 338 -61.98 -30.45 -29.47
CA ILE A 338 -61.46 -30.36 -28.09
C ILE A 338 -59.98 -30.80 -28.05
N ARG A 339 -59.59 -31.83 -28.81
CA ARG A 339 -58.19 -32.29 -28.89
C ARG A 339 -57.29 -31.24 -29.55
N SER A 340 -57.72 -30.64 -30.66
CA SER A 340 -57.01 -29.55 -31.35
C SER A 340 -56.89 -28.30 -30.46
N LYS A 341 -57.97 -27.90 -29.77
CA LYS A 341 -57.92 -26.79 -28.80
C LYS A 341 -57.00 -27.09 -27.62
N LYS A 342 -56.95 -28.33 -27.12
CA LYS A 342 -56.00 -28.75 -26.07
C LYS A 342 -54.55 -28.63 -26.55
N GLU A 343 -54.25 -29.03 -27.78
CA GLU A 343 -52.89 -28.93 -28.31
C GLU A 343 -52.46 -27.47 -28.54
N CYS A 344 -53.35 -26.62 -29.05
CA CYS A 344 -53.10 -25.18 -29.19
C CYS A 344 -52.87 -24.50 -27.83
N LEU A 345 -53.68 -24.83 -26.82
CA LEU A 345 -53.48 -24.34 -25.45
C LEU A 345 -52.16 -24.83 -24.85
N ARG A 346 -51.74 -26.06 -25.15
CA ARG A 346 -50.46 -26.60 -24.69
C ARG A 346 -49.27 -25.84 -25.28
N ILE A 347 -49.29 -25.56 -26.59
CA ILE A 347 -48.24 -24.77 -27.24
C ILE A 347 -48.21 -23.34 -26.66
N LYS A 348 -49.38 -22.72 -26.45
CA LYS A 348 -49.46 -21.39 -25.83
C LYS A 348 -48.90 -21.38 -24.41
N LEU A 349 -49.22 -22.40 -23.61
CA LEU A 349 -48.70 -22.54 -22.24
C LEU A 349 -47.17 -22.71 -22.24
N MET A 350 -46.62 -23.52 -23.16
CA MET A 350 -45.18 -23.70 -23.30
C MET A 350 -44.48 -22.37 -23.66
N ALA A 351 -45.04 -21.62 -24.61
CA ALA A 351 -44.51 -20.31 -25.00
C ALA A 351 -44.58 -19.28 -23.86
N GLU A 352 -45.66 -19.28 -23.07
CA GLU A 352 -45.80 -18.42 -21.89
C GLU A 352 -44.82 -18.80 -20.78
N GLN A 353 -44.56 -20.10 -20.57
CA GLN A 353 -43.54 -20.58 -19.63
C GLN A 353 -42.14 -20.16 -20.06
N GLU A 354 -41.80 -20.32 -21.34
CA GLU A 354 -40.49 -19.94 -21.89
C GLU A 354 -40.27 -18.42 -21.84
N ALA A 355 -41.29 -17.63 -22.18
CA ALA A 355 -41.27 -16.17 -21.99
C ALA A 355 -41.10 -15.78 -20.50
N GLY A 356 -41.69 -16.55 -19.57
CA GLY A 356 -41.49 -16.40 -18.13
C GLY A 356 -40.03 -16.62 -17.72
N LEU A 357 -39.41 -17.68 -18.21
CA LEU A 357 -37.99 -17.99 -17.95
C LEU A 357 -37.06 -16.89 -18.50
N PHE A 358 -37.31 -16.40 -19.71
CA PHE A 358 -36.52 -15.28 -20.27
C PHE A 358 -36.69 -13.99 -19.47
N ARG A 359 -37.88 -13.68 -18.97
CA ARG A 359 -38.10 -12.53 -18.08
C ARG A 359 -37.35 -12.68 -16.76
N GLN A 360 -37.34 -13.88 -16.17
CA GLN A 360 -36.57 -14.15 -14.95
C GLN A 360 -35.07 -14.01 -15.18
N GLN A 361 -34.53 -14.57 -16.28
CA GLN A 361 -33.12 -14.41 -16.64
C GLN A 361 -32.75 -12.94 -16.89
N LEU A 362 -33.61 -12.18 -17.58
CA LEU A 362 -33.39 -10.75 -17.80
C LEU A 362 -33.36 -9.96 -16.48
N LEU A 363 -34.25 -10.30 -15.54
CA LEU A 363 -34.28 -9.68 -14.22
C LEU A 363 -32.99 -9.98 -13.43
N ALA A 364 -32.54 -11.24 -13.43
CA ALA A 364 -31.32 -11.67 -12.76
C ALA A 364 -30.08 -10.96 -13.33
N LEU A 365 -29.98 -10.85 -14.66
CA LEU A 365 -28.89 -10.12 -15.32
C LEU A 365 -28.90 -8.63 -14.96
N ARG A 366 -30.07 -8.00 -14.88
CA ARG A 366 -30.19 -6.60 -14.45
C ARG A 366 -29.75 -6.39 -13.00
N GLN A 367 -30.11 -7.32 -12.10
CA GLN A 367 -29.68 -7.27 -10.71
C GLN A 367 -28.17 -7.46 -10.58
N ALA A 368 -27.59 -8.43 -11.30
CA ALA A 368 -26.15 -8.66 -11.33
C ALA A 368 -25.37 -7.46 -11.90
N LEU A 369 -25.91 -6.81 -12.93
CA LEU A 369 -25.32 -5.59 -13.48
C LEU A 369 -25.35 -4.45 -12.45
N ALA A 370 -26.48 -4.26 -11.76
CA ALA A 370 -26.60 -3.23 -10.74
C ALA A 370 -25.64 -3.46 -9.55
N SER A 371 -25.47 -4.70 -9.10
CA SER A 371 -24.49 -5.03 -8.05
C SER A 371 -23.06 -4.76 -8.51
N ALA A 372 -22.70 -5.16 -9.73
CA ALA A 372 -21.37 -4.91 -10.28
C ALA A 372 -21.07 -3.41 -10.45
N GLN A 373 -22.07 -2.62 -10.85
CA GLN A 373 -21.95 -1.16 -10.92
C GLN A 373 -21.74 -0.53 -9.54
N ALA A 374 -22.48 -1.00 -8.53
CA ALA A 374 -22.33 -0.51 -7.15
C ALA A 374 -20.94 -0.84 -6.56
N ASP A 375 -20.42 -2.04 -6.82
CA ASP A 375 -19.09 -2.43 -6.34
C ASP A 375 -17.98 -1.67 -7.06
N ASN A 376 -18.11 -1.45 -8.37
CA ASN A 376 -17.20 -0.56 -9.11
C ASN A 376 -17.20 0.87 -8.56
N ALA A 377 -18.38 1.41 -8.21
CA ALA A 377 -18.46 2.75 -7.61
C ALA A 377 -17.75 2.82 -6.24
N LYS A 378 -17.88 1.78 -5.40
CA LYS A 378 -17.14 1.69 -4.12
C LYS A 378 -15.64 1.60 -4.33
N MET A 379 -15.19 0.81 -5.31
CA MET A 379 -13.77 0.67 -5.64
C MET A 379 -13.17 2.00 -6.12
N ARG A 380 -13.87 2.71 -7.01
CA ARG A 380 -13.46 4.06 -7.42
C ARG A 380 -13.34 5.01 -6.23
N LYS A 381 -14.33 5.01 -5.34
CA LYS A 381 -14.28 5.85 -4.13
C LYS A 381 -13.07 5.52 -3.24
N ARG A 382 -12.76 4.24 -3.00
CA ARG A 382 -11.57 3.85 -2.23
C ARG A 382 -10.27 4.30 -2.91
N GLN A 383 -10.22 4.22 -4.23
CA GLN A 383 -9.06 4.69 -5.00
C GLN A 383 -8.90 6.21 -4.87
N ASP A 384 -9.99 6.97 -4.97
CA ASP A 384 -9.97 8.42 -4.79
C ASP A 384 -9.57 8.81 -3.35
N ASP A 385 -10.09 8.10 -2.34
CA ASP A 385 -9.73 8.30 -0.93
C ASP A 385 -8.22 8.01 -0.70
N GLN A 386 -7.69 6.92 -1.26
CA GLN A 386 -6.26 6.59 -1.20
C GLN A 386 -5.39 7.63 -1.91
N VAL A 387 -5.82 8.13 -3.07
CA VAL A 387 -5.10 9.19 -3.79
C VAL A 387 -5.11 10.48 -2.97
N SER A 388 -6.22 10.84 -2.33
CA SER A 388 -6.31 12.03 -1.48
C SER A 388 -5.44 11.89 -0.23
N GLU A 389 -5.40 10.71 0.40
CA GLU A 389 -4.55 10.44 1.56
C GLU A 389 -3.06 10.50 1.18
N LEU A 390 -2.67 9.90 0.05
CA LEU A 390 -1.32 10.01 -0.50
C LEU A 390 -0.95 11.46 -0.83
N GLN A 391 -1.85 12.23 -1.45
CA GLN A 391 -1.63 13.65 -1.71
C GLN A 391 -1.45 14.44 -0.42
N THR A 392 -2.26 14.18 0.62
CA THR A 392 -2.19 14.88 1.91
C THR A 392 -0.89 14.56 2.67
N LEU A 393 -0.36 13.34 2.52
CA LEU A 393 0.91 12.93 3.12
C LEU A 393 2.12 13.41 2.30
N LEU A 394 2.03 13.40 0.97
CA LEU A 394 3.15 13.72 0.08
C LEU A 394 3.30 15.23 -0.18
N LEU A 395 2.22 16.03 -0.23
CA LEU A 395 2.32 17.49 -0.43
C LEU A 395 3.19 18.16 0.65
N PRO A 396 2.98 17.91 1.96
CA PRO A 396 3.79 18.54 3.01
C PRO A 396 5.24 18.06 3.01
N LEU A 397 5.50 16.84 2.53
CA LEU A 397 6.86 16.31 2.39
C LEU A 397 7.58 16.95 1.20
N LEU A 398 6.88 17.16 0.08
CA LEU A 398 7.40 17.87 -1.09
C LEU A 398 7.63 19.36 -0.80
N GLU A 399 6.69 20.03 -0.12
CA GLU A 399 6.83 21.43 0.30
C GLU A 399 7.99 21.62 1.28
N ARG A 400 8.21 20.66 2.20
CA ARG A 400 9.39 20.68 3.09
C ARG A 400 10.70 20.43 2.34
N SER A 401 10.69 19.61 1.29
CA SER A 401 11.89 19.36 0.47
C SER A 401 12.25 20.52 -0.46
N LEU A 402 11.28 21.38 -0.80
CA LEU A 402 11.49 22.59 -1.62
C LEU A 402 11.88 23.82 -0.78
N GLN A 403 11.73 23.76 0.55
CA GLN A 403 12.10 24.83 1.49
C GLN A 403 13.41 24.55 2.26
N SER A 404 14.01 23.38 2.06
CA SER A 404 15.38 23.04 2.46
C SER A 404 16.31 23.13 1.26
#